data_AF-A0A7Y3T2T6-F1
#
_entry.id   AF-A0A7Y3T2T6-F1
#
_cell.length_a   1.000
_cell.length_b   1.000
_cell.length_c   1.000
_cell.angle_alpha   90.00
_cell.angle_beta   90.00
_cell.angle_gamma   90.00
#
_symmetry.space_group_name_H-M   'P 1'
#
loop_
_entity.id
_entity.type
_entity.pdbx_description
1 polymer ?
#
loop_
_entity_poly.entity_id
_entity_poly.type
_entity_poly.pdbx_seq_one_letter_code
_entity_poly.pdbx_strand_id
1 'polypeptide(L)'
;MALIKCSECGREISDKAAACVGCGAPVQPTSSKADEPVSVKLNSDGSFLGTRSLLVNLAAKAILQNGWKLDGADEKSGIVSFTTGVTWGSWSGVSGTVFIDEIGEHRFNVIGSAKQNVRGAQLFAPNIGNEAQRKANKVIEIMRQLAQ
;
A
#
# COMPACT_ATOMS: atom_id res chain seq x y z
N MET A 1 31.42 -12.69 -25.95
CA MET A 1 30.68 -11.80 -26.89
C MET A 1 30.07 -12.73 -27.91
N ALA A 2 28.76 -12.89 -27.87
CA ALA A 2 28.02 -13.61 -28.88
C ALA A 2 27.27 -12.61 -29.77
N LEU A 3 27.24 -12.89 -31.07
CA LEU A 3 26.31 -12.24 -31.98
C LEU A 3 24.96 -12.95 -31.82
N ILE A 4 23.92 -12.19 -31.53
CA ILE A 4 22.53 -12.64 -31.46
C ILE A 4 21.75 -12.04 -32.62
N LYS A 5 20.65 -12.67 -33.03
CA LYS A 5 19.75 -12.10 -34.04
C LYS A 5 18.76 -11.17 -33.36
N CYS A 6 18.59 -9.97 -33.91
CA CYS A 6 17.53 -9.05 -33.52
C CYS A 6 16.16 -9.69 -33.74
N SER A 7 15.29 -9.64 -32.73
CA SER A 7 13.92 -10.19 -32.81
C SER A 7 13.02 -9.45 -33.79
N GLU A 8 13.30 -8.17 -34.05
CA GLU A 8 12.46 -7.33 -34.93
C GLU A 8 12.93 -7.38 -36.39
N CYS A 9 14.23 -7.16 -36.65
CA CYS A 9 14.74 -7.03 -38.02
C CYS A 9 15.63 -8.20 -38.50
N GLY A 10 15.88 -9.20 -37.65
CA GLY A 10 16.68 -10.38 -37.99
C GLY A 10 18.19 -10.15 -38.15
N ARG A 11 18.68 -8.91 -38.00
CA ARG A 11 20.10 -8.57 -38.13
C ARG A 11 20.92 -9.12 -36.96
N GLU A 12 22.14 -9.56 -37.22
CA GLU A 12 23.09 -9.97 -36.20
C GLU A 12 23.65 -8.76 -35.44
N ILE A 13 23.54 -8.78 -34.11
CA ILE A 13 23.92 -7.71 -33.18
C ILE A 13 24.61 -8.30 -31.95
N SER A 14 25.41 -7.51 -31.23
CA SER A 14 26.04 -8.00 -30.00
C SER A 14 25.01 -8.21 -28.89
N ASP A 15 25.16 -9.31 -28.16
CA ASP A 15 24.52 -9.60 -26.88
C ASP A 15 24.62 -8.50 -25.81
N LYS A 16 25.58 -7.58 -25.94
CA LYS A 16 25.80 -6.45 -25.02
C LYS A 16 25.27 -5.10 -25.52
N ALA A 17 24.77 -5.02 -26.75
CA ALA A 17 24.25 -3.76 -27.28
C ALA A 17 22.98 -3.35 -26.54
N ALA A 18 22.79 -2.06 -26.25
CA ALA A 18 21.55 -1.58 -25.62
C ALA A 18 20.36 -1.65 -26.60
N ALA A 19 20.63 -1.38 -27.89
CA ALA A 19 19.66 -1.43 -28.97
C ALA A 19 20.30 -1.96 -30.26
N CYS A 20 19.47 -2.50 -31.15
CA CYS A 20 19.84 -2.94 -32.47
C CYS A 20 20.31 -1.76 -33.32
N VAL A 21 21.51 -1.85 -33.88
CA VAL A 21 22.07 -0.83 -34.79
C VAL A 21 21.35 -0.73 -36.13
N GLY A 22 20.51 -1.70 -36.49
CA GLY A 22 19.77 -1.74 -37.75
C GLY A 22 18.40 -1.06 -37.67
N CYS A 23 17.61 -1.39 -36.65
CA CYS A 23 16.23 -0.90 -36.50
C CYS A 23 15.97 -0.12 -35.21
N GLY A 24 16.91 -0.05 -34.28
CA GLY A 24 16.75 0.61 -32.98
C GLY A 24 16.03 -0.22 -31.91
N ALA A 25 15.61 -1.45 -32.20
CA ALA A 25 14.91 -2.30 -31.22
C ALA A 25 15.81 -2.69 -30.02
N PRO A 26 15.31 -2.66 -28.76
CA PRO A 26 16.11 -3.02 -27.59
C PRO A 26 16.52 -4.50 -27.62
N VAL A 27 17.76 -4.80 -27.22
CA VAL A 27 18.38 -6.15 -27.36
C VAL A 27 17.98 -7.07 -26.22
N GLN A 28 17.76 -6.50 -25.04
CA GLN A 28 17.00 -7.17 -24.00
C GLN A 28 15.56 -6.69 -24.15
N PRO A 29 14.56 -7.59 -24.19
CA PRO A 29 13.24 -7.15 -23.79
C PRO A 29 13.46 -6.61 -22.38
N THR A 30 13.32 -5.30 -22.21
CA THR A 30 13.10 -4.75 -20.87
C THR A 30 11.95 -5.58 -20.35
N SER A 31 12.23 -6.50 -19.42
CA SER A 31 11.23 -7.27 -18.72
C SER A 31 10.19 -6.25 -18.32
N SER A 32 9.12 -6.24 -19.07
CA SER A 32 8.08 -5.26 -18.92
C SER A 32 7.55 -5.58 -17.54
N LYS A 33 7.83 -4.71 -16.57
CA LYS A 33 7.04 -4.55 -15.36
C LYS A 33 5.61 -4.12 -15.74
N ALA A 34 5.00 -4.85 -16.68
CA ALA A 34 3.64 -4.68 -17.17
C ALA A 34 2.69 -5.65 -16.48
N ASP A 35 3.22 -6.58 -15.65
CA ASP A 35 2.44 -7.46 -14.78
C ASP A 35 2.50 -7.07 -13.30
N GLU A 36 3.22 -5.99 -12.94
CA GLU A 36 3.03 -5.42 -11.60
C GLU A 36 1.63 -4.79 -11.56
N PRO A 37 0.75 -5.22 -10.64
CA PRO A 37 -0.62 -4.75 -10.61
C PRO A 37 -0.62 -3.22 -10.48
N VAL A 38 -1.31 -2.53 -11.38
CA VAL A 38 -1.37 -1.05 -11.44
C VAL A 38 -2.43 -0.50 -10.49
N SER A 39 -3.42 -1.31 -10.10
CA SER A 39 -4.46 -0.97 -9.14
C SER A 39 -4.60 -2.03 -8.06
N VAL A 40 -5.13 -1.63 -6.91
CA VAL A 40 -5.47 -2.55 -5.81
C VAL A 40 -6.90 -3.04 -6.01
N LYS A 41 -7.09 -4.35 -6.07
CA LYS A 41 -8.42 -4.98 -6.16
C LYS A 41 -8.81 -5.62 -4.83
N LEU A 42 -10.11 -5.66 -4.54
CA LEU A 42 -10.65 -6.38 -3.40
C LEU A 42 -11.11 -7.78 -3.84
N ASN A 43 -10.69 -8.80 -3.11
CA ASN A 43 -11.11 -10.18 -3.33
C ASN A 43 -12.35 -10.52 -2.45
N SER A 44 -13.07 -11.58 -2.80
CA SER A 44 -14.32 -11.97 -2.11
C SER A 44 -14.12 -12.40 -0.65
N ASP A 45 -12.91 -12.84 -0.30
CA ASP A 45 -12.50 -13.20 1.07
C ASP A 45 -12.11 -11.98 1.92
N GLY A 46 -12.15 -10.77 1.36
CA GLY A 46 -11.76 -9.53 2.02
C GLY A 46 -10.25 -9.24 1.98
N SER A 47 -9.46 -10.09 1.33
CA SER A 47 -8.05 -9.81 1.02
C SER A 47 -7.91 -8.85 -0.14
N PHE A 48 -6.77 -8.17 -0.20
CA PHE A 48 -6.45 -7.21 -1.24
C PHE A 48 -5.43 -7.81 -2.21
N LEU A 49 -5.62 -7.57 -3.50
CA LEU A 49 -4.69 -7.94 -4.56
C LEU A 49 -3.93 -6.70 -5.00
N GLY A 50 -2.60 -6.77 -5.05
CA GLY A 50 -1.77 -5.63 -5.43
C GLY A 50 -0.29 -5.82 -5.10
N THR A 51 0.42 -4.70 -4.99
CA THR A 51 1.78 -4.67 -4.41
C THR A 51 1.72 -4.02 -3.03
N ARG A 52 2.69 -4.33 -2.17
CA ARG A 52 2.77 -3.72 -0.83
C ARG A 52 2.80 -2.18 -0.91
N SER A 53 3.59 -1.62 -1.82
CA SER A 53 3.66 -0.16 -2.04
C SER A 53 2.30 0.43 -2.42
N LEU A 54 1.53 -0.25 -3.28
CA LEU A 54 0.17 0.21 -3.61
C LEU A 54 -0.78 0.17 -2.43
N LEU A 55 -0.73 -0.88 -1.60
CA LEU A 55 -1.57 -0.97 -0.41
C LEU A 55 -1.21 0.07 0.64
N VAL A 56 0.08 0.35 0.83
CA VAL A 56 0.55 1.40 1.74
C VAL A 56 0.06 2.77 1.27
N ASN A 57 0.17 3.06 -0.03
CA ASN A 57 -0.37 4.28 -0.63
C ASN A 57 -1.90 4.36 -0.53
N LEU A 58 -2.60 3.23 -0.69
CA LEU A 58 -4.05 3.15 -0.51
C LEU A 58 -4.46 3.45 0.93
N ALA A 59 -3.76 2.89 1.92
CA ALA A 59 -3.99 3.16 3.33
C ALA A 59 -3.72 4.63 3.68
N ALA A 60 -2.60 5.19 3.21
CA ALA A 60 -2.28 6.61 3.37
C ALA A 60 -3.37 7.51 2.76
N LYS A 61 -3.84 7.19 1.54
CA LYS A 61 -4.95 7.88 0.88
C LYS A 61 -6.24 7.80 1.70
N ALA A 62 -6.59 6.62 2.21
CA ALA A 62 -7.77 6.42 3.04
C ALA A 62 -7.74 7.27 4.32
N ILE A 63 -6.58 7.37 4.98
CA ILE A 63 -6.37 8.21 6.17
C ILE A 63 -6.57 9.70 5.82
N LEU A 64 -5.93 10.18 4.76
CA LEU A 64 -5.97 11.58 4.36
C LEU A 64 -7.36 12.01 3.89
N GLN A 65 -8.07 11.17 3.13
CA GLN A 65 -9.44 11.46 2.67
C GLN A 65 -10.45 11.51 3.83
N ASN A 66 -10.14 10.83 4.94
CA ASN A 66 -10.94 10.89 6.16
C ASN A 66 -10.59 12.10 7.06
N GLY A 67 -9.70 12.99 6.59
CA GLY A 67 -9.27 14.18 7.31
C GLY A 67 -8.38 13.90 8.52
N TRP A 68 -7.72 12.75 8.57
CA TRP A 68 -6.81 12.37 9.66
C TRP A 68 -5.36 12.60 9.30
N LYS A 69 -4.53 12.77 10.32
CA LYS A 69 -3.10 12.99 10.14
C LYS A 69 -2.41 11.66 9.87
N LEU A 70 -1.64 11.60 8.77
CA LEU A 70 -0.69 10.53 8.51
C LEU A 70 0.59 10.78 9.32
N ASP A 71 0.95 9.86 10.21
CA ASP A 71 2.17 9.97 11.03
C ASP A 71 3.35 9.22 10.42
N GLY A 72 3.10 8.13 9.69
CA GLY A 72 4.13 7.37 9.00
C GLY A 72 3.56 6.32 8.05
N ALA A 73 4.30 6.01 7.00
CA ALA A 73 3.98 4.97 6.03
C ALA A 73 5.29 4.26 5.65
N ASP A 74 5.50 3.05 6.18
CA ASP A 74 6.69 2.26 5.90
C ASP A 74 6.36 1.08 4.99
N GLU A 75 6.84 1.16 3.75
CA GLU A 75 6.65 0.13 2.74
C GLU A 75 7.36 -1.18 3.09
N LYS A 76 8.48 -1.11 3.84
CA LYS A 76 9.25 -2.32 4.16
C LYS A 76 8.55 -3.18 5.19
N SER A 77 7.97 -2.58 6.24
CA SER A 77 7.22 -3.31 7.26
C SER A 77 5.73 -3.47 6.95
N GLY A 78 5.18 -2.73 5.98
CA GLY A 78 3.75 -2.75 5.70
C GLY A 78 2.92 -2.02 6.77
N ILE A 79 3.52 -1.01 7.42
CA ILE A 79 2.92 -0.31 8.56
C ILE A 79 2.55 1.11 8.15
N VAL A 80 1.30 1.50 8.43
CA VAL A 80 0.81 2.86 8.20
C VAL A 80 0.15 3.40 9.46
N SER A 81 0.75 4.41 10.06
CA SER A 81 0.31 5.00 11.33
C SER A 81 -0.38 6.35 11.12
N PHE A 82 -1.41 6.60 11.92
CA PHE A 82 -2.21 7.81 11.85
C PHE A 82 -2.67 8.28 13.22
N THR A 83 -3.02 9.55 13.29
CA THR A 83 -3.64 10.17 14.45
C THR A 83 -4.87 10.97 14.05
N THR A 84 -5.96 10.77 14.77
CA THR A 84 -7.20 11.51 14.59
C THR A 84 -7.20 12.80 15.41
N GLY A 85 -8.06 13.75 15.02
CA GLY A 85 -8.46 14.84 15.90
C GLY A 85 -9.20 14.33 17.14
N VAL A 86 -9.57 15.28 18.01
CA VAL A 86 -10.35 15.02 19.23
C VAL A 86 -11.65 14.30 18.91
N THR A 87 -11.95 13.22 19.62
CA THR A 87 -13.22 12.50 19.49
C THR A 87 -14.26 12.95 20.51
N TRP A 88 -15.54 12.77 20.17
CA TRP A 88 -16.68 13.21 20.98
C TRP A 88 -16.76 12.47 22.33
N GLY A 89 -16.37 11.19 22.38
CA GLY A 89 -16.49 10.37 23.58
C GLY A 89 -15.48 10.72 24.67
N SER A 90 -14.21 10.91 24.31
CA SER A 90 -13.11 11.07 25.28
C SER A 90 -12.47 12.45 25.32
N TRP A 91 -12.85 13.34 24.40
CA TRP A 91 -12.16 14.62 24.19
C TRP A 91 -10.64 14.46 23.93
N SER A 92 -10.24 13.27 23.48
CA SER A 92 -8.88 12.94 23.10
C SER A 92 -8.84 12.35 21.69
N GLY A 93 -7.69 12.46 21.03
CA GLY A 93 -7.49 11.83 19.73
C GLY A 93 -7.31 10.33 19.84
N VAL A 94 -7.29 9.65 18.70
CA VAL A 94 -6.96 8.23 18.59
C VAL A 94 -5.68 8.12 17.77
N SER A 95 -4.73 7.32 18.21
CA SER A 95 -3.58 6.94 17.40
C SER A 95 -3.72 5.48 17.00
N GLY A 96 -3.62 5.23 15.71
CA GLY A 96 -3.84 3.93 15.11
C GLY A 96 -2.76 3.54 14.12
N THR A 97 -2.70 2.26 13.85
CA THR A 97 -1.79 1.64 12.91
C THR A 97 -2.54 0.63 12.06
N VAL A 98 -2.32 0.68 10.76
CA VAL A 98 -2.75 -0.30 9.77
C VAL A 98 -1.54 -1.16 9.43
N PHE A 99 -1.72 -2.48 9.53
CA PHE A 99 -0.76 -3.51 9.20
C PHE A 99 -1.19 -4.18 7.91
N ILE A 100 -0.26 -4.31 6.97
CA ILE A 100 -0.44 -4.90 5.65
C ILE A 100 0.44 -6.14 5.58
N ASP A 101 -0.17 -7.30 5.80
CA ASP A 101 0.50 -8.59 5.86
C ASP A 101 0.33 -9.34 4.54
N GLU A 102 1.43 -9.86 4.00
CA GLU A 102 1.40 -10.65 2.77
C GLU A 102 1.02 -12.10 3.09
N ILE A 103 -0.05 -12.59 2.47
CA ILE A 103 -0.62 -13.93 2.71
C ILE A 103 -0.49 -14.85 1.50
N GLY A 104 0.08 -14.36 0.40
CA GLY A 104 0.30 -15.09 -0.84
C GLY A 104 0.81 -14.16 -1.94
N GLU A 105 1.05 -14.72 -3.13
CA GLU A 105 1.55 -13.95 -4.27
C GLU A 105 0.57 -12.82 -4.64
N HIS A 106 1.03 -11.58 -4.48
CA HIS A 106 0.24 -10.36 -4.65
C HIS A 106 -1.01 -10.25 -3.78
N ARG A 107 -1.16 -11.09 -2.75
CA ARG A 107 -2.35 -11.14 -1.89
C ARG A 107 -2.02 -10.72 -0.47
N PHE A 108 -2.78 -9.76 0.04
CA PHE A 108 -2.52 -9.10 1.32
C PHE A 108 -3.74 -9.10 2.23
N ASN A 109 -3.50 -9.34 3.51
CA ASN A 109 -4.46 -9.08 4.56
C ASN A 109 -4.17 -7.71 5.19
N VAL A 110 -5.22 -7.00 5.59
CA VAL A 110 -5.08 -5.68 6.20
C VAL A 110 -5.78 -5.67 7.54
N ILE A 111 -5.03 -5.35 8.60
CA ILE A 111 -5.51 -5.32 9.99
C ILE A 111 -5.26 -3.94 10.56
N GLY A 112 -6.22 -3.43 11.33
CA GLY A 112 -6.12 -2.12 11.96
C GLY A 112 -6.15 -2.29 13.47
N SER A 113 -5.31 -1.55 14.18
CA SER A 113 -5.36 -1.44 15.64
C SER A 113 -5.21 0.01 16.05
N ALA A 114 -5.88 0.41 17.12
CA ALA A 114 -5.78 1.78 17.59
C ALA A 114 -6.03 1.89 19.09
N LYS A 115 -5.37 2.89 19.69
CA LYS A 115 -5.50 3.26 21.09
C LYS A 115 -5.96 4.70 21.24
N GLN A 116 -6.74 4.95 22.27
CA GLN A 116 -7.14 6.31 22.62
C GLN A 116 -5.99 7.05 23.27
N ASN A 117 -5.78 8.31 22.90
CA ASN A 117 -4.76 9.15 23.49
C ASN A 117 -5.19 9.58 24.89
N VAL A 118 -4.23 9.65 25.82
CA VAL A 118 -4.42 10.27 27.14
C VAL A 118 -3.81 11.67 27.12
N ARG A 119 -4.49 12.66 27.73
CA ARG A 119 -3.99 14.04 27.83
C ARG A 119 -3.79 14.43 29.29
N GLY A 120 -2.65 15.06 29.60
CA GLY A 120 -2.36 15.63 30.93
C GLY A 120 -2.33 14.60 32.06
N ALA A 121 -3.00 14.91 33.19
CA ALA A 121 -3.09 14.06 34.39
C ALA A 121 -4.15 12.94 34.28
N GLN A 122 -4.66 12.66 33.08
CA GLN A 122 -5.72 11.67 32.87
C GLN A 122 -5.17 10.24 33.04
N LEU A 123 -5.48 9.62 34.18
CA LEU A 123 -5.04 8.26 34.53
C LEU A 123 -5.71 7.17 33.67
N PHE A 124 -6.86 7.46 33.07
CA PHE A 124 -7.63 6.52 32.25
C PHE A 124 -8.30 7.21 31.06
N ALA A 125 -8.10 6.66 29.85
CA ALA A 125 -8.90 6.95 28.67
C ALA A 125 -9.88 5.79 28.45
N PRO A 126 -11.15 5.90 28.89
CA PRO A 126 -12.11 4.84 28.68
C PRO A 126 -12.39 4.71 27.18
N ASN A 127 -12.08 3.55 26.58
CA ASN A 127 -12.39 3.23 25.18
C ASN A 127 -13.89 2.95 25.02
N ILE A 128 -14.71 4.00 25.19
CA ILE A 128 -16.18 3.91 25.22
C ILE A 128 -16.67 3.27 23.91
N GLY A 129 -17.20 2.06 24.00
CA GLY A 129 -17.73 1.30 22.88
C GLY A 129 -16.69 0.92 21.81
N ASN A 130 -15.41 0.72 22.16
CA ASN A 130 -14.35 0.41 21.19
C ASN A 130 -14.18 1.50 20.10
N GLU A 131 -14.36 2.77 20.48
CA GLU A 131 -14.18 3.91 19.57
C GLU A 131 -12.84 3.87 18.84
N ALA A 132 -11.73 3.62 19.55
CA ALA A 132 -10.41 3.60 18.93
C ALA A 132 -10.34 2.55 17.81
N GLN A 133 -10.78 1.32 18.10
CA GLN A 133 -10.81 0.22 17.13
C GLN A 133 -11.74 0.54 15.95
N ARG A 134 -12.87 1.20 16.18
CA ARG A 134 -13.77 1.64 15.10
C ARG A 134 -13.10 2.62 14.15
N LYS A 135 -12.20 3.48 14.62
CA LYS A 135 -11.42 4.38 13.76
C LYS A 135 -10.44 3.60 12.89
N ALA A 136 -9.75 2.59 13.44
CA ALA A 136 -8.88 1.72 12.66
C ALA A 136 -9.67 0.94 11.59
N ASN A 137 -10.81 0.35 11.96
CA ASN A 137 -11.70 -0.33 11.02
C ASN A 137 -12.24 0.60 9.94
N LYS A 138 -12.47 1.88 10.26
CA LYS A 138 -12.92 2.88 9.28
C LYS A 138 -11.88 3.13 8.19
N VAL A 139 -10.59 3.11 8.51
CA VAL A 139 -9.53 3.21 7.48
C VAL A 139 -9.65 2.04 6.50
N ILE A 140 -9.78 0.81 7.01
CA ILE A 140 -9.90 -0.39 6.17
C ILE A 140 -11.17 -0.36 5.32
N GLU A 141 -12.28 0.13 5.88
CA GLU A 141 -13.53 0.31 5.13
C GLU A 141 -13.34 1.28 3.95
N ILE A 142 -12.65 2.41 4.16
CA ILE A 142 -12.34 3.37 3.09
C ILE A 142 -11.37 2.75 2.08
N MET A 143 -10.36 1.98 2.53
CA MET A 143 -9.48 1.25 1.60
C MET A 143 -10.27 0.31 0.70
N ARG A 144 -11.27 -0.41 1.24
CA ARG A 144 -12.16 -1.28 0.45
C ARG A 144 -12.99 -0.49 -0.57
N GLN A 145 -13.44 0.71 -0.22
CA GLN A 145 -14.18 1.60 -1.14
C GLN A 145 -13.29 2.19 -2.25
N LEU A 146 -11.99 2.37 -1.97
CA LEU A 146 -11.02 2.93 -2.90
C LEU A 146 -10.32 1.88 -3.77
N ALA A 147 -10.45 0.59 -3.44
CA ALA A 147 -9.97 -0.50 -4.26
C ALA A 147 -10.82 -0.58 -5.56
N GLN A 148 -10.15 -0.68 -6.71
CA GLN A 148 -10.70 -0.66 -8.07
C GLN A 148 -10.25 -1.86 -8.88
#